data_AF-A0AA39DCN5-F1
#
_entry.id   AF-A0AA39DCN5-F1
#
_cell.length_a   1.000
_cell.length_b   1.000
_cell.length_c   1.000
_cell.angle_alpha   90.00
_cell.angle_beta   90.00
_cell.angle_gamma   90.00
#
_symmetry.space_group_name_H-M   'P 1'
#
loop_
_entity.id
_entity.type
_entity.pdbx_description
1 polymer ?
#
loop_
_entity_poly.entity_id
_entity_poly.type
_entity_poly.pdbx_seq_one_letter_code
_entity_poly.pdbx_strand_id
1 'polypeptide(L)'
;MGELTPGVQYEAVYEIKLKRGGCGWEHPVTLTLSAPGERARSRRVNFYELPKGEWREVKVGEFKTRPGETRQVSFELLQDEAHDKKGLVLKSAVVRPKS
;
A
#
# COMPACT_ATOMS: atom_id res chain seq x y z
N MET A 1 -17.75 -0.95 7.70
CA MET A 1 -16.65 -1.71 7.07
C MET A 1 -17.20 -2.19 5.74
N GLY A 2 -16.63 -1.79 4.61
CA GLY A 2 -17.19 -2.12 3.29
C GLY A 2 -16.93 -3.58 2.94
N GLU A 3 -17.96 -4.30 2.53
CA GLU A 3 -17.81 -5.67 2.01
C GLU A 3 -17.24 -5.63 0.59
N LEU A 4 -16.33 -6.56 0.28
CA LEU A 4 -15.78 -6.70 -1.06
C LEU A 4 -16.75 -7.52 -1.91
N THR A 5 -17.11 -7.01 -3.09
CA THR A 5 -18.01 -7.70 -4.02
C THR A 5 -17.29 -8.90 -4.63
N PRO A 6 -17.88 -10.12 -4.58
CA PRO A 6 -17.28 -11.30 -5.20
C PRO A 6 -17.12 -11.17 -6.72
N GLY A 7 -16.01 -11.72 -7.25
CA GLY A 7 -15.72 -11.72 -8.69
C GLY A 7 -15.12 -10.43 -9.24
N VAL A 8 -14.98 -9.39 -8.42
CA VAL A 8 -14.44 -8.08 -8.80
C VAL A 8 -12.93 -8.04 -8.58
N GLN A 9 -12.22 -7.40 -9.51
CA GLN A 9 -10.80 -7.09 -9.35
C GLN A 9 -10.67 -5.78 -8.59
N TYR A 10 -9.85 -5.77 -7.54
CA TYR A 10 -9.58 -4.61 -6.71
C TYR A 10 -8.13 -4.20 -6.80
N GLU A 11 -7.87 -2.94 -6.51
CA GLU A 11 -6.55 -2.45 -6.16
C GLU A 11 -6.53 -1.87 -4.74
N ALA A 12 -5.41 -2.10 -4.05
CA ALA A 12 -5.11 -1.48 -2.77
C ALA A 12 -4.08 -0.37 -2.98
N VAL A 13 -4.35 0.82 -2.44
CA VAL A 13 -3.55 2.03 -2.66
C VAL A 13 -3.39 2.79 -1.34
N TYR A 14 -2.18 3.30 -1.09
CA TYR A 14 -1.94 4.29 -0.05
C TYR A 14 -1.93 5.70 -0.64
N GLU A 15 -2.66 6.64 -0.04
CA GLU A 15 -2.47 8.08 -0.31
C GLU A 15 -1.48 8.63 0.71
N ILE A 16 -0.27 8.96 0.25
CA ILE A 16 0.83 9.41 1.10
C ILE A 16 1.40 10.75 0.67
N LYS A 17 2.10 11.39 1.60
CA LYS A 17 2.93 12.57 1.35
C LYS A 17 4.17 12.52 2.23
N LEU A 18 5.35 12.63 1.60
CA LEU A 18 6.59 12.93 2.32
C LEU A 18 6.70 14.45 2.45
N LYS A 19 6.70 14.99 3.68
CA LYS A 19 6.85 16.44 3.92
C LYS A 19 8.19 16.95 3.36
N ARG A 20 8.26 18.26 3.03
CA ARG A 20 9.49 18.89 2.49
C ARG A 20 10.72 18.65 3.37
N GLY A 21 10.57 18.69 4.70
CA GLY A 21 11.62 18.38 5.68
C GLY A 21 11.67 16.91 6.13
N GLY A 22 11.06 15.98 5.40
CA GLY A 22 11.13 14.55 5.71
C GLY A 22 12.50 13.95 5.40
N CYS A 23 12.94 13.02 6.25
CA CYS A 23 14.25 12.38 6.23
C CYS A 23 14.15 10.89 6.67
N GLY A 24 15.18 10.10 6.35
CA GLY A 24 15.26 8.69 6.75
C GLY A 24 14.46 7.73 5.87
N TRP A 25 14.14 8.14 4.63
CA TRP A 25 13.35 7.38 3.64
C TRP A 25 14.15 7.03 2.37
N GLU A 26 15.47 7.21 2.40
CA GLU A 26 16.38 7.06 1.26
C GLU A 26 16.45 5.62 0.74
N HIS A 27 16.16 4.66 1.62
CA HIS A 27 16.11 3.25 1.29
C HIS A 27 14.67 2.80 0.98
N PRO A 28 14.49 1.80 0.09
CA PRO A 28 13.16 1.34 -0.29
C PRO A 28 12.36 0.72 0.86
N VAL A 29 11.07 1.03 0.92
CA VAL A 29 10.10 0.33 1.75
C VAL A 29 9.52 -0.87 0.99
N THR A 30 9.18 -1.93 1.72
CA THR A 30 8.47 -3.09 1.16
C THR A 30 6.98 -2.92 1.38
N LEU A 31 6.22 -2.95 0.29
CA LEU A 31 4.76 -3.01 0.29
C LEU A 31 4.35 -4.45 0.02
N THR A 32 3.51 -5.03 0.88
CA THR A 32 3.03 -6.40 0.74
C THR A 32 1.51 -6.42 0.67
N LEU A 33 0.96 -7.18 -0.28
CA LEU A 33 -0.45 -7.48 -0.39
C LEU A 33 -0.66 -8.99 -0.21
N SER A 34 -1.53 -9.35 0.73
CA SER A 34 -1.94 -10.72 0.99
C SER A 34 -3.44 -10.82 0.76
N ALA A 35 -3.83 -11.58 -0.26
CA ALA A 35 -5.21 -11.88 -0.58
C ALA A 35 -5.46 -13.38 -0.46
N PRO A 36 -6.67 -13.81 -0.10
CA PRO A 36 -6.93 -15.23 0.11
C PRO A 36 -6.85 -16.00 -1.21
N GLY A 37 -6.30 -17.22 -1.15
CA GLY A 37 -6.06 -18.06 -2.33
C GLY A 37 -4.98 -17.54 -3.28
N GLU A 38 -4.32 -16.43 -2.97
CA GLU A 38 -3.19 -15.87 -3.71
C GLU A 38 -1.91 -15.94 -2.88
N ARG A 39 -0.77 -16.12 -3.55
CA ARG A 39 0.52 -15.91 -2.89
C ARG A 39 0.67 -14.43 -2.56
N ALA A 40 1.13 -14.12 -1.35
CA ALA A 40 1.47 -12.76 -0.97
C ALA A 40 2.43 -12.16 -1.99
N ARG A 41 2.15 -10.93 -2.41
CA ARG A 41 2.96 -10.20 -3.40
C ARG A 41 3.60 -9.02 -2.71
N SER A 42 4.92 -8.92 -2.83
CA SER A 42 5.69 -7.83 -2.26
C SER A 42 6.38 -7.05 -3.36
N ARG A 43 6.45 -5.73 -3.20
CA ARG A 43 7.23 -4.84 -4.07
C ARG A 43 7.96 -3.80 -3.24
N ARG A 44 9.13 -3.38 -3.72
CA ARG A 44 9.91 -2.31 -3.08
C ARG A 44 9.60 -0.98 -3.75
N VAL A 45 9.45 0.08 -2.94
CA VAL A 45 9.19 1.45 -3.41
C VAL A 45 10.10 2.40 -2.66
N ASN A 46 10.76 3.31 -3.38
CA ASN A 46 11.53 4.37 -2.76
C ASN A 46 10.66 5.62 -2.57
N PHE A 47 10.31 5.96 -1.33
CA PHE A 47 9.52 7.17 -1.05
C PHE A 47 10.33 8.46 -1.18
N TYR A 48 11.65 8.38 -1.11
CA TYR A 48 12.53 9.54 -1.28
C TYR A 48 12.56 10.04 -2.73
N GLU A 49 12.31 9.15 -3.69
CA GLU A 49 12.22 9.49 -5.12
C GLU A 49 10.90 10.19 -5.48
N LEU A 50 9.90 10.16 -4.59
CA LEU A 50 8.63 10.85 -4.79
C LEU A 50 8.80 12.37 -4.53
N PRO A 51 8.14 13.25 -5.31
CA PRO A 51 8.16 14.68 -5.06
C PRO A 51 7.71 15.03 -3.63
N LYS A 52 8.60 15.65 -2.86
CA LYS A 52 8.32 16.05 -1.48
C LYS A 52 7.31 17.20 -1.45
N GLY A 53 6.42 17.17 -0.46
CA GLY A 53 5.43 18.21 -0.21
C GLY A 53 4.12 18.00 -0.97
N GLU A 54 3.97 16.93 -1.73
CA GLU A 54 2.77 16.65 -2.52
C GLU A 54 2.12 15.32 -2.14
N TRP A 55 0.81 15.21 -2.38
CA TRP A 55 0.07 13.96 -2.21
C TRP A 55 0.28 13.06 -3.41
N ARG A 56 0.43 11.75 -3.15
CA ARG A 56 0.60 10.72 -4.18
C ARG A 56 -0.13 9.45 -3.78
N GLU A 57 -0.73 8.81 -4.78
CA GLU A 57 -1.19 7.43 -4.68
C GLU A 57 -0.01 6.49 -4.93
N VAL A 58 0.23 5.58 -3.98
CA VAL A 58 1.18 4.48 -4.11
C VAL A 58 0.42 3.17 -4.06
N LYS A 59 0.36 2.50 -5.20
CA LYS A 59 -0.31 1.20 -5.32
C LYS A 59 0.40 0.13 -4.49
N VAL A 60 -0.30 -0.61 -3.65
CA VAL A 60 0.29 -1.79 -2.99
C VAL A 60 0.30 -2.96 -3.97
N GLY A 61 -0.87 -3.22 -4.57
CA GLY A 61 -1.06 -4.31 -5.51
C GLY A 61 -2.52 -4.47 -5.93
N GLU A 62 -2.80 -5.57 -6.58
CA GLU A 62 -4.13 -5.95 -7.06
C GLU A 62 -4.46 -7.37 -6.64
N PHE A 63 -5.75 -7.63 -6.44
CA PHE A 63 -6.25 -8.96 -6.11
C PHE A 63 -7.65 -9.15 -6.70
N LYS A 64 -8.07 -10.39 -6.89
CA LYS A 64 -9.42 -10.72 -7.37
C LYS A 64 -10.18 -11.49 -6.30
N THR A 65 -11.37 -11.00 -5.95
CA THR A 65 -12.25 -11.71 -5.01
C THR A 65 -12.91 -12.90 -5.69
N ARG A 66 -13.17 -13.97 -4.92
CA ARG A 66 -13.86 -15.17 -5.41
C ARG A 66 -15.21 -15.37 -4.70
N PRO A 67 -16.22 -15.94 -5.38
CA PRO A 67 -17.46 -16.37 -4.72
C PRO A 67 -17.16 -17.32 -3.56
N GLY A 68 -17.81 -17.09 -2.41
CA GLY A 68 -17.63 -17.91 -1.20
C GLY A 68 -16.37 -17.59 -0.38
N GLU A 69 -15.62 -16.56 -0.75
CA GLU A 69 -14.42 -16.14 -0.02
C GLU A 69 -14.78 -15.24 1.17
N THR A 70 -14.65 -15.78 2.38
CA THR A 70 -14.97 -15.09 3.64
C THR A 70 -13.75 -14.53 4.36
N ARG A 71 -12.58 -14.60 3.72
CA ARG A 71 -11.28 -14.28 4.31
C ARG A 71 -10.90 -12.82 4.10
N GLN A 72 -10.06 -12.31 5.00
CA GLN A 72 -9.58 -10.94 4.97
C GLN A 72 -8.48 -10.73 3.92
N VAL A 73 -8.45 -9.52 3.36
CA VAL A 73 -7.32 -9.01 2.59
C VAL A 73 -6.51 -8.11 3.52
N SER A 74 -5.20 -8.31 3.55
CA SER A 74 -4.29 -7.45 4.30
C SER A 74 -3.25 -6.82 3.37
N PHE A 75 -2.85 -5.60 3.71
CA PHE A 75 -1.76 -4.92 3.02
C PHE A 75 -0.94 -4.12 4.00
N GLU A 76 0.37 -4.14 3.78
CA GLU A 76 1.37 -3.75 4.77
C GLU A 76 2.44 -2.89 4.11
N LEU A 77 3.05 -2.03 4.93
CA LEU A 77 4.19 -1.20 4.61
C LEU A 77 5.25 -1.45 5.68
N LEU A 78 6.36 -2.07 5.30
CA LEU A 78 7.43 -2.46 6.23
C LEU A 78 8.79 -2.05 5.69
N GLN A 79 9.67 -1.61 6.59
CA GLN A 79 11.09 -1.40 6.30
C GLN A 79 11.91 -1.87 7.49
N ASP A 80 12.79 -2.82 7.26
CA ASP A 80 13.55 -3.55 8.31
C ASP A 80 14.85 -2.84 8.72
N GLU A 81 15.02 -1.57 8.33
CA GLU A 81 16.22 -0.80 8.60
C GLU A 81 16.00 0.18 9.76
N ALA A 82 16.91 0.12 10.73
CA ALA A 82 16.95 0.99 11.89
C ALA A 82 17.49 2.39 11.51
N HIS A 83 16.59 3.25 11.05
CA HIS A 83 16.86 4.66 10.79
C HIS A 83 15.78 5.53 11.44
N ASP A 84 16.17 6.73 11.86
CA ASP A 84 15.24 7.76 12.32
C ASP A 84 14.44 8.31 11.14
N LYS A 85 13.19 7.86 11.01
CA LYS A 85 12.31 8.26 9.91
C LYS A 85 11.35 9.35 10.37
N LYS A 86 11.26 10.44 9.61
CA LYS A 86 10.36 11.57 9.92
C LYS A 86 9.63 12.07 8.69
N GLY A 87 8.42 12.59 8.90
CA GLY A 87 7.71 13.40 7.91
C GLY A 87 6.89 12.65 6.85
N LEU A 88 6.75 11.31 6.93
CA LEU A 88 5.75 10.59 6.14
C LEU A 88 4.36 10.83 6.73
N VAL A 89 3.40 11.14 5.88
CA VAL A 89 1.98 11.26 6.24
C VAL A 89 1.19 10.27 5.41
N LEU A 90 0.42 9.41 6.07
CA LEU A 90 -0.59 8.55 5.45
C LEU A 90 -1.95 9.23 5.62
N LYS A 91 -2.61 9.59 4.52
CA LYS A 91 -3.95 10.16 4.54
C LYS A 91 -5.03 9.10 4.51
N SER A 92 -4.89 8.12 3.63
CA SER A 92 -5.84 7.03 3.50
C SER A 92 -5.21 5.75 2.98
N ALA A 93 -5.83 4.65 3.34
CA ALA A 93 -5.63 3.33 2.78
C ALA A 93 -6.93 2.96 2.04
N VAL A 94 -6.86 2.84 0.73
CA VAL A 94 -8.03 2.70 -0.14
C VAL A 94 -8.01 1.34 -0.82
N VAL A 95 -9.13 0.63 -0.74
CA VAL A 95 -9.41 -0.55 -1.56
C VAL A 95 -10.57 -0.17 -2.47
N ARG A 96 -10.36 -0.24 -3.79
CA ARG A 96 -11.37 0.15 -4.79
C ARG A 96 -11.42 -0.84 -5.95
N PRO A 97 -12.60 -1.02 -6.59
CA PRO A 97 -12.68 -1.79 -7.83
C PRO A 97 -11.72 -1.21 -8.87
N LYS A 98 -10.98 -2.09 -9.53
CA LYS A 98 -10.18 -1.74 -10.70
C LYS A 98 -11.11 -1.77 -11.91
N SER A 99 -11.27 -0.62 -12.56
CA SER A 99 -11.98 -0.51 -13.85
C SER A 99 -11.23 -1.20 -14.97
#